data_AF-A0A3M1DTY5-F1
#
_entry.id   AF-A0A3M1DTY5-F1
#
_cell.length_a   1.000
_cell.length_b   1.000
_cell.length_c   1.000
_cell.angle_alpha   90.00
_cell.angle_beta   90.00
_cell.angle_gamma   90.00
#
_symmetry.space_group_name_H-M   'P 1'
#
loop_
_entity.id
_entity.type
_entity.pdbx_description
1 polymer ?
#
loop_
_entity_poly.entity_id
_entity_poly.type
_entity_poly.pdbx_seq_one_letter_code
_entity_poly.pdbx_strand_id
1 'polypeptide(L)'
;MSAVRIGQFCLLMGLLLAAGCARPPLDELTAARAAMARAYAAGAPNWAKQEYLAARAALDKAEALVNERKYRQARDLLPYAEAQARLAATQAREKRSAEEIARLAREEEARRRAEEARRRQEAEQHRAEAQKQKTAAPKEPPPPKKLSRYKVAKGDSLPAIAARPDVYGDKLLWPLLYQGNRDQLTDPRKLYPGQELHIPRNLRPEDIEAARIEARKSPFFPDLKDN
;
A
#
# COMPACT_ATOMS: atom_id res chain seq x y z
N MET A 1 -92.40 1.63 -76.63
CA MET A 1 -91.09 1.07 -77.00
C MET A 1 -90.46 2.03 -77.99
N SER A 2 -89.26 2.59 -77.89
CA SER A 2 -88.18 2.61 -76.90
C SER A 2 -87.28 3.77 -77.34
N ALA A 3 -87.33 4.94 -76.70
CA ALA A 3 -86.53 6.09 -77.13
C ALA A 3 -86.19 7.08 -76.00
N VAL A 4 -86.08 6.60 -74.75
CA VAL A 4 -85.66 7.44 -73.61
C VAL A 4 -84.78 6.65 -72.65
N ARG A 5 -83.65 6.10 -73.11
CA ARG A 5 -82.67 5.43 -72.20
C ARG A 5 -81.21 5.55 -72.61
N ILE A 6 -80.84 6.49 -73.49
CA ILE A 6 -79.45 6.66 -73.93
C ILE A 6 -78.85 7.99 -73.43
N GLY A 7 -79.65 9.06 -73.33
CA GLY A 7 -79.17 10.37 -72.84
C GLY A 7 -78.95 10.47 -71.33
N GLN A 8 -79.52 9.56 -70.53
CA GLN A 8 -79.47 9.61 -69.07
C GLN A 8 -78.26 8.87 -68.47
N PHE A 9 -77.53 8.12 -69.28
CA PHE A 9 -76.31 7.41 -68.89
C PHE A 9 -75.03 8.24 -69.11
N CYS A 10 -75.07 9.26 -69.96
CA CYS A 10 -73.92 10.15 -70.19
C CYS A 10 -73.83 11.34 -69.24
N LEU A 11 -74.85 11.62 -68.43
CA LEU A 11 -74.89 12.74 -67.49
C LEU A 11 -74.59 12.35 -66.03
N LEU A 12 -74.21 11.09 -65.81
CA LEU A 12 -73.85 10.50 -64.51
C LEU A 12 -72.42 9.92 -64.48
N MET A 13 -71.53 10.36 -65.37
CA MET A 13 -70.09 10.30 -65.08
C MET A 13 -69.73 11.49 -64.20
N GLY A 14 -70.24 11.41 -62.97
CA GLY A 14 -69.90 12.32 -61.89
C GLY A 14 -68.39 12.43 -61.76
N LEU A 15 -67.95 13.67 -61.87
CA LEU A 15 -66.64 14.20 -61.57
C LEU A 15 -66.13 13.67 -60.21
N LEU A 16 -65.54 12.48 -60.19
CA LEU A 16 -64.74 11.97 -59.08
C LEU A 16 -63.40 12.73 -59.08
N LEU A 17 -63.45 14.01 -58.73
CA LEU A 17 -62.30 14.72 -58.21
C LEU A 17 -61.96 14.04 -56.89
N ALA A 18 -61.14 13.00 -56.94
CA ALA A 18 -60.39 12.54 -55.79
C ALA A 18 -59.52 13.72 -55.34
N ALA A 19 -60.07 14.58 -54.48
CA ALA A 19 -59.30 15.47 -53.64
C ALA A 19 -58.48 14.56 -52.71
N GLY A 20 -57.36 14.06 -53.24
CA GLY A 20 -56.35 13.34 -52.50
C GLY A 20 -55.67 14.32 -51.56
N CYS A 21 -56.36 14.68 -50.47
CA CYS A 21 -55.76 15.38 -49.36
C CYS A 21 -54.65 14.49 -48.81
N ALA A 22 -53.41 14.80 -49.17
CA ALA A 22 -52.25 14.14 -48.60
C ALA A 22 -52.38 14.24 -47.07
N ARG A 23 -52.31 13.09 -46.38
CA ARG A 23 -52.43 13.05 -44.92
C ARG A 23 -51.15 13.55 -44.27
N PRO A 24 -51.18 14.18 -43.08
CA PRO A 24 -49.98 14.55 -42.36
C PRO A 24 -49.16 13.31 -41.95
N PRO A 25 -47.81 13.38 -41.94
CA PRO A 25 -46.92 12.27 -41.56
C PRO A 25 -46.75 12.20 -40.03
N LEU A 26 -47.80 11.82 -39.32
CA LEU A 26 -47.83 11.83 -37.85
C LEU A 26 -46.88 10.79 -37.24
N ASP A 27 -46.82 9.59 -37.81
CA ASP A 27 -45.99 8.51 -37.29
C ASP A 27 -44.50 8.84 -37.40
N GLU A 28 -44.08 9.38 -38.55
CA GLU A 28 -42.70 9.80 -38.78
C GLU A 28 -42.31 10.98 -37.89
N LEU A 29 -43.24 11.92 -37.65
CA LEU A 29 -43.06 13.03 -36.72
C LEU A 29 -42.86 12.55 -35.28
N THR A 30 -43.71 11.62 -34.82
CA THR A 30 -43.62 11.08 -33.46
C THR A 30 -42.32 10.28 -33.28
N ALA A 31 -41.92 9.50 -34.29
CA ALA A 31 -40.66 8.76 -34.29
C ALA A 31 -39.43 9.70 -34.22
N ALA A 32 -39.38 10.74 -35.06
CA ALA A 32 -38.30 11.72 -35.07
C ALA A 32 -38.20 12.49 -33.75
N ARG A 33 -39.34 12.95 -33.19
CA ARG A 33 -39.39 13.60 -31.88
C ARG A 33 -38.94 12.68 -30.75
N ALA A 34 -39.39 11.42 -30.75
CA ALA A 34 -38.97 10.43 -29.76
C ALA A 34 -37.46 10.11 -29.88
N ALA A 35 -36.90 10.08 -31.09
CA ALA A 35 -35.46 9.94 -31.30
C ALA A 35 -34.69 11.16 -30.76
N MET A 36 -35.15 12.38 -31.02
CA MET A 36 -34.56 13.61 -30.46
C MET A 36 -34.58 13.63 -28.94
N ALA A 37 -35.69 13.21 -28.32
CA ALA A 37 -35.79 13.09 -26.86
C ALA A 37 -34.78 12.08 -26.30
N ARG A 38 -34.61 10.92 -26.96
CA ARG A 38 -33.60 9.92 -26.58
C ARG A 38 -32.17 10.45 -26.74
N ALA A 39 -31.89 11.21 -27.80
CA ALA A 39 -30.60 11.84 -28.02
C ALA A 39 -30.28 12.86 -26.92
N TYR A 40 -31.26 13.71 -26.58
CA TYR A 40 -31.10 14.67 -25.48
C TYR A 40 -30.86 13.97 -24.14
N ALA A 41 -31.66 12.95 -23.81
CA ALA A 41 -31.50 12.15 -22.60
C ALA A 41 -30.14 11.43 -22.54
N ALA A 42 -29.57 11.07 -23.69
CA ALA A 42 -28.22 10.53 -23.80
C ALA A 42 -27.11 11.58 -23.61
N GLY A 43 -27.45 12.88 -23.53
CA GLY A 43 -26.50 13.98 -23.43
C GLY A 43 -25.91 14.44 -24.76
N ALA A 44 -26.56 14.11 -25.89
CA ALA A 44 -26.06 14.44 -27.23
C ALA A 44 -25.69 15.92 -27.47
N PRO A 45 -26.34 16.94 -26.88
CA PRO A 45 -25.89 18.33 -27.04
C PRO A 45 -24.43 18.59 -26.66
N ASN A 46 -23.90 17.81 -25.72
CA ASN A 46 -22.52 17.94 -25.22
C ASN A 46 -21.58 16.93 -25.90
N TRP A 47 -22.03 15.69 -26.08
CA TRP A 47 -21.18 14.59 -26.53
C TRP A 47 -21.19 14.37 -28.06
N ALA A 48 -22.32 14.64 -28.71
CA ALA A 48 -22.54 14.41 -30.15
C ALA A 48 -23.22 15.64 -30.79
N LYS A 49 -22.60 16.82 -30.56
CA LYS A 49 -23.18 18.12 -30.88
C LYS A 49 -23.53 18.27 -32.37
N GLN A 50 -22.67 17.81 -33.27
CA GLN A 50 -22.84 17.99 -34.71
C GLN A 50 -24.09 17.24 -35.22
N GLU A 51 -24.20 15.97 -34.88
CA GLU A 51 -25.31 15.09 -35.24
C GLU A 51 -26.61 15.54 -34.58
N TYR A 52 -26.54 15.97 -33.31
CA TYR A 52 -27.68 16.53 -32.59
C TYR A 52 -28.22 17.79 -33.27
N LEU A 53 -27.35 18.71 -33.68
CA LEU A 53 -27.75 19.94 -34.37
C LEU A 53 -28.31 19.65 -35.77
N ALA A 54 -27.72 18.71 -36.51
CA ALA A 54 -28.24 18.29 -37.81
C ALA A 54 -29.65 17.68 -37.69
N ALA A 55 -29.85 16.79 -36.71
CA ALA A 55 -31.15 16.21 -36.41
C ALA A 55 -32.20 17.27 -36.03
N ARG A 56 -31.81 18.22 -35.17
CA ARG A 56 -32.67 19.33 -34.75
C ARG A 56 -33.08 20.20 -35.94
N ALA A 57 -32.12 20.65 -36.75
CA ALA A 57 -32.40 21.49 -37.90
C ALA A 57 -33.32 20.80 -38.91
N ALA A 58 -33.13 19.49 -39.14
CA ALA A 58 -33.99 18.71 -40.02
C ALA A 58 -35.41 18.54 -39.45
N LEU A 59 -35.54 18.29 -38.15
CA LEU A 59 -36.84 18.18 -37.49
C LEU A 59 -37.59 19.53 -37.52
N ASP A 60 -36.94 20.62 -37.16
CA ASP A 60 -37.53 21.97 -37.16
C ASP A 60 -38.04 22.33 -38.56
N LYS A 61 -37.24 22.03 -39.60
CA LYS A 61 -37.65 22.22 -41.01
C LYS A 61 -38.81 21.31 -41.40
N ALA A 62 -38.82 20.05 -40.97
CA ALA A 62 -39.91 19.11 -41.26
C ALA A 62 -41.23 19.56 -40.60
N GLU A 63 -41.17 20.07 -39.37
CA GLU A 63 -42.34 20.62 -38.67
C GLU A 63 -42.91 21.85 -39.39
N ALA A 64 -42.03 22.75 -39.86
CA ALA A 64 -42.45 23.89 -40.69
C ALA A 64 -43.15 23.42 -41.98
N LEU A 65 -42.61 22.41 -42.67
CA LEU A 65 -43.24 21.83 -43.87
C LEU A 65 -44.61 21.22 -43.58
N VAL A 66 -44.80 20.60 -42.41
CA VAL A 66 -46.10 20.08 -41.98
C VAL A 66 -47.10 21.22 -41.72
N ASN A 67 -46.67 22.30 -41.07
CA ASN A 67 -47.50 23.50 -40.87
C ASN A 67 -47.92 24.14 -42.20
N GLU A 68 -47.03 24.16 -43.19
CA GLU A 68 -47.30 24.60 -44.55
C GLU A 68 -48.10 23.59 -45.40
N ARG A 69 -48.50 22.45 -44.83
CA ARG A 69 -49.21 21.35 -45.51
C ARG A 69 -48.42 20.68 -46.64
N LYS A 70 -47.10 20.87 -46.69
CA LYS A 70 -46.16 20.24 -47.65
C LYS A 70 -45.76 18.84 -47.20
N TYR A 71 -46.74 17.95 -47.04
CA TYR A 71 -46.55 16.66 -46.38
C TYR A 71 -45.61 15.69 -47.11
N ARG A 72 -45.46 15.78 -48.44
CA ARG A 72 -44.51 14.94 -49.18
C ARG A 72 -43.07 15.29 -48.81
N GLN A 73 -42.73 16.58 -48.85
CA GLN A 73 -41.39 17.06 -48.48
C GLN A 73 -41.06 16.77 -47.01
N ALA A 74 -42.06 16.86 -46.12
CA ALA A 74 -41.89 16.48 -44.71
C ALA A 74 -41.57 14.98 -44.56
N ARG A 75 -42.27 14.09 -45.28
CA ARG A 75 -41.99 12.63 -45.27
C ARG A 75 -40.59 12.29 -45.74
N ASP A 76 -40.07 13.03 -46.73
CA ASP A 76 -38.71 12.79 -47.23
C ASP A 76 -37.64 13.21 -46.21
N LEU A 77 -37.93 14.22 -45.37
CA LEU A 77 -36.97 14.80 -44.43
C LEU A 77 -36.98 14.14 -43.04
N LEU A 78 -38.15 13.69 -42.55
CA LEU A 78 -38.29 13.12 -41.20
C LEU A 78 -37.39 11.89 -40.93
N PRO A 79 -37.20 10.93 -41.87
CA PRO A 79 -36.27 9.82 -41.69
C PRO A 79 -34.83 10.27 -41.47
N TYR A 80 -34.41 11.35 -42.14
CA TYR A 80 -33.07 11.92 -41.94
C TYR A 80 -32.93 12.52 -40.53
N ALA A 81 -33.93 13.28 -40.07
CA ALA A 81 -33.94 13.83 -38.72
C ALA A 81 -33.90 12.72 -37.65
N GLU A 82 -34.70 11.66 -37.83
CA GLU A 82 -34.71 10.51 -36.94
C GLU A 82 -33.36 9.77 -36.93
N ALA A 83 -32.79 9.47 -38.10
CA ALA A 83 -31.52 8.77 -38.22
C ALA A 83 -30.37 9.55 -37.55
N GLN A 84 -30.29 10.86 -37.78
CA GLN A 84 -29.30 11.73 -37.14
C GLN A 84 -29.48 11.77 -35.62
N ALA A 85 -30.73 11.84 -35.12
CA ALA A 85 -30.99 11.82 -33.69
C ALA A 85 -30.57 10.49 -33.04
N ARG A 86 -30.85 9.36 -33.70
CA ARG A 86 -30.41 8.03 -33.24
C ARG A 86 -28.89 7.92 -33.23
N LEU A 87 -28.22 8.40 -34.28
CA LEU A 87 -26.75 8.45 -34.35
C LEU A 87 -26.17 9.28 -33.22
N ALA A 88 -26.72 10.47 -32.99
CA ALA A 88 -26.30 11.36 -31.91
C ALA A 88 -26.46 10.69 -30.53
N ALA A 89 -27.56 9.95 -30.31
CA ALA A 89 -27.78 9.21 -29.07
C ALA A 89 -26.74 8.11 -28.85
N THR A 90 -26.40 7.34 -29.90
CA THR A 90 -25.40 6.27 -29.83
C THR A 90 -24.02 6.83 -29.55
N GLN A 91 -23.57 7.82 -30.33
CA GLN A 91 -22.28 8.46 -30.13
C GLN A 91 -22.15 9.12 -28.75
N ALA A 92 -23.24 9.73 -28.25
CA ALA A 92 -23.24 10.32 -26.92
C ALA A 92 -23.02 9.27 -25.82
N ARG A 93 -23.68 8.12 -25.94
CA ARG A 93 -23.50 6.99 -25.01
C ARG A 93 -22.09 6.42 -25.09
N GLU A 94 -21.56 6.23 -26.29
CA GLU A 94 -20.22 5.71 -26.53
C GLU A 94 -19.13 6.63 -25.98
N LYS A 95 -19.22 7.94 -26.24
CA LYS A 95 -18.25 8.90 -25.71
C LYS A 95 -18.31 8.99 -24.20
N ARG A 96 -19.52 9.01 -23.63
CA ARG A 96 -19.70 9.03 -22.17
C ARG A 96 -19.14 7.76 -21.52
N SER A 97 -19.40 6.58 -22.08
CA SER A 97 -18.86 5.33 -21.54
C SER A 97 -17.34 5.25 -21.71
N ALA A 98 -16.81 5.73 -22.83
CA ALA A 98 -15.36 5.81 -23.04
C ALA A 98 -14.68 6.75 -22.04
N GLU A 99 -15.27 7.91 -21.76
CA GLU A 99 -14.74 8.83 -20.74
C GLU A 99 -14.81 8.25 -19.33
N GLU A 100 -15.90 7.54 -19.00
CA GLU A 100 -16.03 6.83 -17.74
C GLU A 100 -14.98 5.75 -17.58
N ILE A 101 -14.78 4.91 -18.61
CA ILE A 101 -13.73 3.88 -18.62
C ILE A 101 -12.34 4.53 -18.46
N ALA A 102 -12.09 5.64 -19.17
CA ALA A 102 -10.83 6.37 -19.05
C ALA A 102 -10.65 6.98 -17.65
N ARG A 103 -11.74 7.44 -17.01
CA ARG A 103 -11.72 7.92 -15.62
C ARG A 103 -11.33 6.79 -14.66
N LEU A 104 -11.97 5.64 -14.78
CA LEU A 104 -11.68 4.48 -13.93
C LEU A 104 -10.24 3.97 -14.12
N ALA A 105 -9.75 3.91 -15.36
CA ALA A 105 -8.36 3.53 -15.66
C ALA A 105 -7.35 4.50 -15.02
N ARG A 106 -7.61 5.82 -15.07
CA ARG A 106 -6.78 6.83 -14.40
C ARG A 106 -6.79 6.68 -12.88
N GLU A 107 -7.95 6.35 -12.29
CA GLU A 107 -8.06 6.12 -10.85
C GLU A 107 -7.30 4.86 -10.43
N GLU A 108 -7.43 3.77 -11.18
CA GLU A 108 -6.69 2.52 -10.93
C GLU A 108 -5.18 2.74 -11.01
N GLU A 109 -4.71 3.43 -12.04
CA GLU A 109 -3.29 3.78 -12.20
C GLU A 109 -2.79 4.64 -11.03
N ALA A 110 -3.57 5.64 -10.61
CA ALA A 110 -3.22 6.47 -9.46
C ALA A 110 -3.15 5.65 -8.16
N ARG A 111 -4.09 4.73 -7.93
CA ARG A 111 -4.06 3.82 -6.78
C ARG A 111 -2.82 2.94 -6.79
N ARG A 112 -2.48 2.34 -7.93
CA ARG A 112 -1.27 1.53 -8.09
C ARG A 112 0.01 2.32 -7.78
N ARG A 113 0.12 3.54 -8.33
CA ARG A 113 1.26 4.44 -8.05
C ARG A 113 1.36 4.81 -6.58
N ALA A 114 0.23 5.09 -5.93
CA ALA A 114 0.19 5.41 -4.50
C ALA A 114 0.62 4.21 -3.64
N GLU A 115 0.17 3.00 -3.99
CA GLU A 115 0.58 1.77 -3.30
C GLU A 115 2.08 1.50 -3.48
N GLU A 116 2.60 1.61 -4.71
CA GLU A 116 4.03 1.45 -4.98
C GLU A 116 4.87 2.49 -4.22
N ALA A 117 4.43 3.75 -4.18
CA ALA A 117 5.07 4.80 -3.40
C ALA A 117 5.08 4.46 -1.90
N ARG A 118 3.97 3.96 -1.35
CA ARG A 118 3.87 3.53 0.05
C ARG A 118 4.86 2.39 0.35
N ARG A 119 4.91 1.37 -0.51
CA ARG A 119 5.85 0.25 -0.38
C ARG A 119 7.31 0.71 -0.42
N ARG A 120 7.64 1.69 -1.28
CA ARG A 120 8.98 2.29 -1.32
C ARG A 120 9.31 3.03 -0.03
N GLN A 121 8.37 3.83 0.48
CA GLN A 121 8.54 4.51 1.77
C GLN A 121 8.72 3.52 2.93
N GLU A 122 7.89 2.48 3.01
CA GLU A 122 8.02 1.41 4.01
C GLU A 122 9.39 0.73 3.90
N ALA A 123 9.84 0.38 2.68
CA ALA A 123 11.16 -0.23 2.47
C ALA A 123 12.32 0.70 2.85
N GLU A 124 12.22 2.00 2.54
CA GLU A 124 13.19 3.02 2.95
C GLU A 124 13.24 3.18 4.47
N GLN A 125 12.07 3.19 5.14
CA GLN A 125 11.97 3.24 6.59
C GLN A 125 12.61 2.00 7.22
N HIS A 126 12.26 0.81 6.77
CA HIS A 126 12.87 -0.43 7.25
C HIS A 126 14.38 -0.47 7.02
N ARG A 127 14.86 0.04 5.87
CA ARG A 127 16.30 0.16 5.60
C ARG A 127 16.99 1.14 6.56
N ALA A 128 16.36 2.28 6.83
CA ALA A 128 16.89 3.29 7.74
C ALA A 128 16.91 2.77 9.19
N GLU A 129 15.89 2.06 9.63
CA GLU A 129 15.83 1.39 10.94
C GLU A 129 16.91 0.31 11.07
N ALA A 130 17.05 -0.55 10.06
CA ALA A 130 18.10 -1.56 10.03
C ALA A 130 19.51 -0.92 10.10
N GLN A 131 19.71 0.22 9.42
CA GLN A 131 20.97 0.96 9.49
C GLN A 131 21.20 1.56 10.88
N LYS A 132 20.18 2.15 11.51
CA LYS A 132 20.25 2.66 12.90
C LYS A 132 20.62 1.54 13.88
N GLN A 133 20.01 0.36 13.74
CA GLN A 133 20.32 -0.81 14.58
C GLN A 133 21.75 -1.31 14.36
N LYS A 134 22.25 -1.34 13.12
CA LYS A 134 23.65 -1.71 12.83
C LYS A 134 24.67 -0.72 13.39
N THR A 135 24.36 0.58 13.41
CA THR A 135 25.24 1.61 14.00
C THR A 135 25.16 1.70 15.52
N ALA A 136 24.11 1.14 16.13
CA ALA A 136 24.03 0.98 17.58
C ALA A 136 24.92 -0.20 18.00
N ALA A 137 26.23 0.04 18.08
CA ALA A 137 27.19 -0.94 18.59
C ALA A 137 26.70 -1.49 19.95
N PRO A 138 26.81 -2.81 20.19
CA PRO A 138 26.62 -3.37 21.52
C PRO A 138 27.55 -2.63 22.48
N LYS A 139 26.99 -1.88 23.44
CA LYS A 139 27.78 -1.37 24.56
C LYS A 139 28.40 -2.60 25.22
N GLU A 140 29.73 -2.73 25.17
CA GLU A 140 30.44 -3.80 25.87
C GLU A 140 29.89 -3.88 27.30
N PRO A 141 29.59 -5.09 27.81
CA PRO A 141 29.21 -5.23 29.21
C PRO A 141 30.30 -4.58 30.06
N PRO A 142 29.93 -3.76 31.07
CA PRO A 142 30.92 -3.09 31.91
C PRO A 142 31.91 -4.14 32.44
N PRO A 143 33.22 -3.85 32.44
CA PRO A 143 34.22 -4.80 32.90
C PRO A 143 33.83 -5.31 34.29
N PRO A 144 33.98 -6.63 34.57
CA PRO A 144 33.57 -7.19 35.85
C PRO A 144 34.23 -6.42 37.00
N LYS A 145 33.41 -5.97 37.96
CA LYS A 145 33.88 -5.24 39.13
C LYS A 145 34.78 -6.16 39.94
N LYS A 146 36.09 -5.91 39.90
CA LYS A 146 37.09 -6.59 40.72
C LYS A 146 36.84 -6.28 42.20
N LEU A 147 36.76 -7.31 43.05
CA LEU A 147 36.51 -7.15 44.48
C LEU A 147 37.75 -6.59 45.21
N SER A 148 37.57 -5.63 46.11
CA SER A 148 38.63 -5.17 47.03
C SER A 148 38.64 -5.95 48.35
N ARG A 149 37.51 -6.59 48.68
CA ARG A 149 37.32 -7.46 49.85
C ARG A 149 36.49 -8.68 49.46
N TYR A 150 36.78 -9.82 50.07
CA TYR A 150 36.05 -11.06 49.87
C TYR A 150 35.61 -11.65 51.21
N LYS A 151 34.34 -12.00 51.32
CA LYS A 151 33.80 -12.68 52.50
C LYS A 151 33.88 -14.18 52.29
N VAL A 152 34.69 -14.85 53.11
CA VAL A 152 34.96 -16.30 53.06
C VAL A 152 33.65 -17.07 53.23
N ALA A 153 33.36 -18.00 52.31
CA ALA A 153 32.24 -18.91 52.38
C ALA A 153 32.62 -20.25 53.03
N LYS A 154 31.62 -21.06 53.39
CA LYS A 154 31.87 -22.40 53.93
C LYS A 154 32.51 -23.30 52.88
N GLY A 155 33.70 -23.81 53.19
CA GLY A 155 34.47 -24.68 52.29
C GLY A 155 35.45 -23.94 51.37
N ASP A 156 35.58 -22.63 51.49
CA ASP A 156 36.58 -21.87 50.72
C ASP A 156 38.01 -22.22 51.15
N SER A 157 38.92 -22.17 50.18
CA SER A 157 40.36 -22.26 50.37
C SER A 157 41.03 -21.06 49.71
N LEU A 158 42.19 -20.62 50.21
CA LEU A 158 42.91 -19.47 49.63
C LEU A 158 43.15 -19.62 48.12
N PRO A 159 43.54 -20.79 47.58
CA PRO A 159 43.65 -20.99 46.14
C PRO A 159 42.33 -20.88 45.38
N ALA A 160 41.23 -21.39 45.95
CA ALA A 160 39.91 -21.29 45.33
C ALA A 160 39.44 -19.83 45.26
N ILE A 161 39.69 -19.03 46.30
CA ILE A 161 39.36 -17.60 46.31
C ILE A 161 40.22 -16.85 45.28
N ALA A 162 41.53 -17.12 45.23
CA ALA A 162 42.45 -16.48 44.27
C ALA A 162 42.09 -16.80 42.80
N ALA A 163 41.61 -18.02 42.53
CA ALA A 163 41.20 -18.48 41.20
C ALA A 163 40.00 -17.72 40.61
N ARG A 164 39.22 -17.02 41.45
CA ARG A 164 38.01 -16.34 41.00
C ARG A 164 38.37 -15.15 40.09
N PRO A 165 37.69 -14.93 38.94
CA PRO A 165 38.00 -13.85 38.00
C PRO A 165 37.88 -12.44 38.60
N ASP A 166 36.97 -12.28 39.56
CA ASP A 166 36.74 -11.07 40.35
C ASP A 166 37.84 -10.83 41.40
N VAL A 167 38.64 -11.85 41.74
CA VAL A 167 39.79 -11.76 42.64
C VAL A 167 41.07 -11.66 41.81
N TYR A 168 41.74 -12.75 41.47
CA TYR A 168 42.94 -12.70 40.61
C TYR A 168 42.78 -13.46 39.29
N GLY A 169 41.83 -14.39 39.20
CA GLY A 169 41.71 -15.31 38.07
C GLY A 169 42.82 -16.36 38.01
N ASP A 170 43.68 -16.42 39.04
CA ASP A 170 44.86 -17.29 39.08
C ASP A 170 44.99 -17.90 40.49
N LYS A 171 44.76 -19.21 40.58
CA LYS A 171 44.85 -19.99 41.82
C LYS A 171 46.23 -19.96 42.45
N LEU A 172 47.29 -19.73 41.66
CA LEU A 172 48.68 -19.68 42.13
C LEU A 172 49.03 -18.37 42.83
N LEU A 173 48.14 -17.37 42.81
CA LEU A 173 48.33 -16.10 43.52
C LEU A 173 47.75 -16.10 44.94
N TRP A 174 47.35 -17.28 45.45
CA TRP A 174 46.95 -17.44 46.84
C TRP A 174 48.00 -16.98 47.87
N PRO A 175 49.34 -17.07 47.62
CA PRO A 175 50.31 -16.55 48.58
C PRO A 175 50.23 -15.04 48.73
N LEU A 176 49.86 -14.29 47.68
CA LEU A 176 49.65 -12.83 47.78
C LEU A 176 48.40 -12.50 48.58
N LEU A 177 47.33 -13.27 48.38
CA LEU A 177 46.12 -13.15 49.20
C LEU A 177 46.45 -13.45 50.67
N TYR A 178 47.27 -14.47 50.93
CA TYR A 178 47.72 -14.82 52.27
C TYR A 178 48.59 -13.72 52.89
N GLN A 179 49.61 -13.25 52.15
CA GLN A 179 50.54 -12.21 52.57
C GLN A 179 49.82 -10.90 52.93
N GLY A 180 48.83 -10.49 52.12
CA GLY A 180 48.03 -9.29 52.38
C GLY A 180 47.07 -9.39 53.57
N ASN A 181 46.89 -10.58 54.16
CA ASN A 181 46.01 -10.84 55.31
C ASN A 181 46.72 -11.60 56.44
N ARG A 182 48.07 -11.53 56.52
CA ARG A 182 48.87 -12.22 57.55
C ARG A 182 48.54 -11.80 58.97
N ASP A 183 48.02 -10.59 59.13
CA ASP A 183 47.47 -10.05 60.37
C ASP A 183 46.29 -10.88 60.90
N GLN A 184 45.50 -11.47 60.00
CA GLN A 184 44.29 -12.25 60.33
C GLN A 184 44.41 -13.75 60.04
N LEU A 185 45.38 -14.15 59.22
CA LEU A 185 45.63 -15.53 58.82
C LEU A 185 47.00 -15.98 59.31
N THR A 186 47.01 -16.75 60.41
CA THR A 186 48.24 -17.37 60.94
C THR A 186 48.62 -18.64 60.16
N ASP A 187 47.63 -19.34 59.61
CA ASP A 187 47.79 -20.56 58.85
C ASP A 187 47.02 -20.43 57.52
N PRO A 188 47.67 -20.66 56.35
CA PRO A 188 46.99 -20.60 55.05
C PRO A 188 45.76 -21.49 54.91
N ARG A 189 45.69 -22.58 55.69
CA ARG A 189 44.62 -23.60 55.60
C ARG A 189 43.46 -23.32 56.55
N LYS A 190 43.61 -22.36 57.46
CA LYS A 190 42.58 -22.02 58.46
C LYS A 190 41.82 -20.78 58.01
N LEU A 191 40.70 -21.01 57.35
CA LEU A 191 39.73 -19.99 56.96
C LEU A 191 38.41 -20.23 57.69
N TYR A 192 37.81 -19.16 58.20
CA TYR A 192 36.52 -19.23 58.87
C TYR A 192 35.41 -18.61 58.02
N PRO A 193 34.26 -19.27 57.85
CA PRO A 193 33.14 -18.69 57.12
C PRO A 193 32.71 -17.36 57.73
N GLY A 194 32.54 -16.34 56.89
CA GLY A 194 32.18 -14.99 57.28
C GLY A 194 33.36 -14.03 57.48
N GLN A 195 34.61 -14.53 57.49
CA GLN A 195 35.82 -13.71 57.56
C GLN A 195 35.98 -12.84 56.31
N GLU A 196 36.35 -11.57 56.47
CA GLU A 196 36.62 -10.68 55.35
C GLU A 196 38.12 -10.63 55.05
N LEU A 197 38.50 -10.99 53.83
CA LEU A 197 39.87 -10.90 53.33
C LEU A 197 40.02 -9.68 52.43
N HIS A 198 41.06 -8.90 52.68
CA HIS A 198 41.52 -7.84 51.78
C HIS A 198 42.14 -8.46 50.53
N ILE A 199 41.87 -7.92 49.34
CA ILE A 199 42.48 -8.38 48.08
C ILE A 199 43.49 -7.32 47.61
N PRO A 200 44.80 -7.52 47.83
CA PRO A 200 45.84 -6.64 47.32
C PRO A 200 45.75 -6.44 45.80
N ARG A 201 45.81 -5.19 45.32
CA ARG A 201 45.77 -4.88 43.87
C ARG A 201 47.05 -4.28 43.33
N ASN A 202 47.87 -3.67 44.20
CA ASN A 202 49.15 -3.09 43.84
C ASN A 202 50.23 -4.18 43.86
N LEU A 203 50.11 -5.14 42.96
CA LEU A 203 51.04 -6.27 42.84
C LEU A 203 52.13 -5.92 41.84
N ARG A 204 53.39 -6.12 42.22
CA ARG A 204 54.50 -5.96 41.29
C ARG A 204 54.72 -7.27 40.51
N PRO A 205 55.19 -7.23 39.26
CA PRO A 205 55.41 -8.44 38.46
C PRO A 205 56.29 -9.48 39.16
N GLU A 206 57.30 -9.02 39.90
CA GLU A 206 58.17 -9.86 40.72
C GLU A 206 57.42 -10.63 41.83
N ASP A 207 56.46 -9.99 42.49
CA ASP A 207 55.69 -10.60 43.58
C ASP A 207 54.70 -11.64 43.03
N ILE A 208 54.14 -11.38 41.84
CA ILE A 208 53.27 -12.31 41.11
C ILE A 208 54.01 -13.59 40.78
N GLU A 209 55.22 -13.48 40.22
CA GLU A 209 56.00 -14.65 39.84
C GLU A 209 56.52 -15.42 41.06
N ALA A 210 56.99 -14.70 42.09
CA ALA A 210 57.39 -15.30 43.35
C ALA A 210 56.23 -16.09 43.99
N ALA A 211 55.03 -15.52 44.00
CA ALA A 211 53.84 -16.18 44.50
C ALA A 211 53.48 -17.44 43.69
N ARG A 212 53.63 -17.43 42.36
CA ARG A 212 53.41 -18.64 41.56
C ARG A 212 54.39 -19.75 41.90
N ILE A 213 55.67 -19.40 42.07
CA ILE A 213 56.72 -20.35 42.45
C ILE A 213 56.44 -20.92 43.85
N GLU A 214 56.08 -20.07 44.82
CA GLU A 214 55.72 -20.49 46.18
C GLU A 214 54.48 -21.39 46.18
N ALA A 215 53.45 -21.02 45.42
CA ALA A 215 52.22 -21.78 45.33
C ALA A 215 52.47 -23.20 44.79
N ARG A 216 53.32 -23.39 43.78
CA ARG A 216 53.65 -24.73 43.25
C ARG A 216 54.31 -25.64 44.28
N LYS A 217 55.12 -25.08 45.18
CA LYS A 217 55.79 -25.83 46.26
C LYS A 217 54.85 -26.13 47.44
N SER A 218 53.75 -25.41 47.53
CA SER A 218 52.78 -25.51 48.62
C SER A 218 52.05 -26.84 48.62
N PRO A 219 51.69 -27.37 49.80
CA PRO A 219 50.89 -28.58 49.89
C PRO A 219 49.41 -28.39 49.47
N PHE A 220 49.02 -27.21 48.94
CA PHE A 220 47.77 -27.03 48.20
C PHE A 220 47.81 -27.63 46.78
N PHE A 221 49.01 -27.81 46.21
CA PHE A 221 49.19 -28.32 44.85
C PHE A 221 50.24 -29.43 44.83
N PRO A 222 49.92 -30.62 45.40
CA PRO A 222 50.86 -31.74 45.45
C PRO A 222 51.32 -32.19 44.05
N ASP A 223 50.44 -32.08 43.05
CA ASP A 223 50.68 -32.57 41.69
C ASP A 223 51.53 -31.63 40.81
N LEU A 224 51.88 -30.44 41.31
CA LEU A 224 52.63 -29.42 40.55
C LEU A 224 54.12 -29.34 40.95
N LYS A 225 54.62 -30.32 41.71
CA LYS A 225 55.96 -30.28 42.33
C LYS A 225 57.09 -30.78 41.43
N ASP A 226 56.79 -31.55 40.38
CA ASP A 226 57.79 -32.33 39.63
C ASP A 226 57.79 -32.05 38.11
N ASN A 227 57.91 -30.77 37.71
CA ASN A 227 58.23 -30.41 36.32
C ASN A 227 59.14 -29.17 36.26
#